data_AF-A0A9P7MK44-F1
#
_entry.id   AF-A0A9P7MK44-F1
#
_cell.length_a   1.000
_cell.length_b   1.000
_cell.length_c   1.000
_cell.angle_alpha   90.00
_cell.angle_beta   90.00
_cell.angle_gamma   90.00
#
_symmetry.space_group_name_H-M   'P 1'
#
loop_
_entity.id
_entity.type
_entity.pdbx_description
1 polymer ?
#
loop_
_entity_poly.entity_id
_entity_poly.type
_entity_poly.pdbx_seq_one_letter_code
_entity_poly.pdbx_strand_id
1 'polypeptide(L)'
;MNNLVLNVAFSDDVCWIARILKAPVDPSYTRQHEVAMLSEIATMKTLKSRFPYLLLEGLKGKTLQSTMAKTVPVDYKHHVASQLADVLYQLENLTFDRLGRIWCGENCDEPPRIIP
;
A
#
# COMPACT_ATOMS: atom_id res chain seq x y z
N MET A 1 -8.56 -4.21 -8.51
CA MET A 1 -7.87 -2.93 -8.26
C MET A 1 -7.42 -2.36 -9.60
N ASN A 2 -8.07 -1.30 -10.10
CA ASN A 2 -7.74 -0.69 -11.38
C ASN A 2 -7.20 0.73 -11.12
N ASN A 3 -6.01 0.82 -10.52
CA ASN A 3 -5.40 2.10 -10.15
C ASN A 3 -4.44 2.54 -11.25
N LEU A 4 -4.41 3.84 -11.53
CA LEU A 4 -3.32 4.43 -12.30
C LEU A 4 -2.14 4.62 -11.33
N VAL A 5 -1.03 3.94 -11.60
CA VAL A 5 0.22 4.07 -10.82
C VAL A 5 1.22 4.88 -11.63
N LEU A 6 1.65 6.01 -11.09
CA LEU A 6 2.59 6.93 -11.71
C LEU A 6 3.85 7.04 -10.85
N ASN A 7 5.00 7.09 -11.50
CA ASN A 7 6.24 7.51 -10.87
C ASN A 7 6.38 9.04 -11.06
N VAL A 8 6.55 9.77 -9.96
CA VAL A 8 6.55 11.23 -9.91
C VAL A 8 7.84 11.69 -9.24
N ALA A 9 8.61 12.54 -9.90
CA ALA A 9 9.74 13.22 -9.29
C ALA A 9 9.38 14.69 -9.06
N PHE A 10 9.63 15.21 -7.87
CA PHE A 10 9.53 16.65 -7.59
C PHE A 10 10.92 17.31 -7.67
N SER A 11 10.98 18.63 -7.50
CA SER A 11 12.23 19.40 -7.59
C SER A 11 13.22 19.14 -6.45
N ASP A 12 12.86 18.29 -5.49
CA ASP A 12 13.70 17.86 -4.36
C ASP A 12 14.44 16.54 -4.64
N ASP A 13 14.40 16.05 -5.88
CA ASP A 13 14.99 14.77 -6.33
C ASP A 13 14.45 13.53 -5.59
N VAL A 14 13.36 13.66 -4.84
CA VAL A 14 12.70 12.53 -4.20
C VAL A 14 11.75 11.90 -5.22
N CYS A 15 11.89 10.58 -5.38
CA CYS A 15 11.03 9.77 -6.23
C CYS A 15 9.79 9.35 -5.43
N TRP A 16 8.60 9.59 -5.98
CA TRP A 16 7.32 9.27 -5.35
C TRP A 16 6.50 8.35 -6.25
N ILE A 17 5.74 7.45 -5.62
CA ILE A 17 4.73 6.63 -6.28
C ILE A 17 3.36 7.23 -5.98
N ALA A 18 2.70 7.73 -7.03
CA ALA A 18 1.33 8.19 -6.96
C ALA A 18 0.39 7.07 -7.44
N ARG A 19 -0.52 6.64 -6.57
CA ARG A 19 -1.60 5.70 -6.91
C ARG A 19 -2.92 6.46 -6.92
N ILE A 20 -3.54 6.55 -8.10
CA ILE A 20 -4.78 7.29 -8.32
C ILE A 20 -5.90 6.28 -8.60
N LEU A 21 -7.02 6.39 -7.88
CA LEU A 21 -8.21 5.62 -8.23
C LEU A 21 -8.71 6.06 -9.60
N LYS A 22 -8.80 5.10 -10.53
CA LYS A 22 -9.58 5.31 -11.75
C LYS A 22 -11.05 5.18 -11.34
N ALA A 23 -11.87 6.19 -11.60
CA ALA A 23 -13.31 6.11 -11.38
C ALA A 23 -13.85 4.85 -12.08
N PRO A 24 -14.57 3.95 -11.39
CA PRO A 24 -15.06 2.74 -12.04
C PRO A 24 -16.21 3.09 -12.99
N VAL A 25 -16.40 2.21 -13.99
CA VAL A 25 -17.53 2.30 -14.92
C VAL A 25 -18.88 2.00 -14.21
N ASP A 26 -18.83 1.39 -13.03
CA ASP A 26 -20.00 1.01 -12.21
C ASP A 26 -19.89 1.61 -10.78
N PRO A 27 -20.89 2.38 -10.31
CA PRO A 27 -20.93 2.99 -8.98
C PRO A 27 -20.81 2.01 -7.80
N SER A 28 -21.24 0.76 -7.95
CA SER A 28 -21.23 -0.25 -6.88
C SER A 28 -19.82 -0.68 -6.49
N TYR A 29 -18.90 -0.71 -7.47
CA TYR A 29 -17.49 -1.02 -7.25
C TYR A 29 -16.73 0.17 -6.67
N THR A 30 -17.19 1.41 -6.87
CA THR A 30 -16.50 2.61 -6.36
C THR A 30 -16.30 2.55 -4.86
N ARG A 31 -17.35 2.12 -4.14
CA ARG A 31 -17.36 2.07 -2.67
C ARG A 31 -16.36 1.05 -2.12
N GLN A 32 -16.30 -0.15 -2.70
CA GLN A 32 -15.32 -1.17 -2.25
C GLN A 32 -13.87 -0.74 -2.53
N HIS A 33 -13.62 -0.08 -3.67
CA HIS A 33 -12.29 0.40 -4.03
C HIS A 33 -11.84 1.57 -3.14
N GLU A 34 -12.75 2.45 -2.78
CA GLU A 34 -12.50 3.56 -1.86
C GLU A 34 -12.18 3.05 -0.45
N VAL A 35 -12.95 2.08 0.07
CA VAL A 35 -12.67 1.45 1.38
C VAL A 35 -11.31 0.75 1.40
N ALA A 36 -10.92 0.05 0.32
CA ALA A 36 -9.61 -0.58 0.23
C ALA A 36 -8.47 0.44 0.25
N MET A 37 -8.61 1.58 -0.44
CA MET A 37 -7.62 2.65 -0.45
C MET A 37 -7.55 3.39 0.90
N LEU A 38 -8.69 3.66 1.52
CA LEU A 38 -8.74 4.24 2.87
C LEU A 38 -8.10 3.31 3.91
N SER A 39 -8.23 1.99 3.72
CA SER A 39 -7.57 1.00 4.55
C SER A 39 -6.05 1.01 4.42
N GLU A 40 -5.56 1.17 3.20
CA GLU A 40 -4.14 1.36 2.93
C GLU A 40 -3.62 2.68 3.53
N ILE A 41 -4.35 3.79 3.34
CA ILE A 41 -4.06 5.12 3.91
C ILE A 41 -4.00 5.10 5.43
N ALA A 42 -4.89 4.38 6.11
CA ALA A 42 -4.92 4.29 7.57
C ALA A 42 -3.75 3.46 8.12
N THR A 43 -3.31 2.45 7.37
CA THR A 43 -2.22 1.55 7.76
C THR A 43 -0.84 2.19 7.52
N MET A 44 -0.76 3.18 6.63
CA MET A 44 0.48 3.86 6.24
C MET A 44 0.51 5.32 6.70
N LYS A 45 1.67 5.87 7.09
CA LYS A 45 1.81 7.31 7.35
C LYS A 45 1.69 8.10 6.04
N THR A 46 0.47 8.40 5.61
CA THR A 46 0.20 9.08 4.33
C THR A 46 -0.35 10.48 4.54
N LEU A 47 -0.09 11.37 3.57
CA LEU A 47 -0.62 12.72 3.56
C LEU A 47 -2.11 12.66 3.19
N LYS A 48 -2.98 13.12 4.10
CA LYS A 48 -4.43 13.13 3.93
C LYS A 48 -4.81 14.04 2.76
N SER A 49 -5.50 13.52 1.74
CA SER A 49 -6.00 14.30 0.61
C SER A 49 -7.53 14.22 0.49
N ARG A 50 -8.13 15.30 -0.04
CA ARG A 50 -9.55 15.44 -0.39
C ARG A 50 -9.97 14.60 -1.61
N PHE A 51 -9.00 14.01 -2.30
CA PHE A 51 -9.20 13.12 -3.44
C PHE A 51 -8.50 11.78 -3.15
N PRO A 52 -9.06 10.64 -3.58
CA PRO A 52 -8.49 9.33 -3.29
C PRO A 52 -7.27 9.07 -4.19
N TYR A 53 -6.18 9.72 -3.83
CA TYR A 53 -4.84 9.39 -4.30
C TYR A 53 -3.95 9.14 -3.09
N LEU A 54 -3.05 8.19 -3.27
CA LEU A 54 -2.05 7.82 -2.29
C LEU A 54 -0.68 8.18 -2.87
N LEU A 55 0.06 9.00 -2.14
CA LEU A 55 1.41 9.41 -2.50
C LEU A 55 2.37 8.80 -1.49
N LEU A 56 3.29 7.97 -1.98
CA LEU A 56 4.27 7.26 -1.18
C LEU A 56 5.68 7.58 -1.66
N GLU A 57 6.62 7.72 -0.74
CA GLU A 57 8.03 7.76 -1.11
C GLU A 57 8.41 6.44 -1.80
N GLY A 58 9.12 6.56 -2.92
CA GLY A 58 9.58 5.42 -3.69
C GLY A 58 10.59 4.59 -2.90
N LEU A 59 10.27 3.32 -2.67
CA LEU A 59 11.20 2.41 -2.03
C LEU A 59 12.45 2.22 -2.91
N LYS A 60 13.62 2.32 -2.29
CA LYS A 60 14.89 2.01 -2.95
C LYS A 60 14.94 0.52 -3.30
N GLY A 61 15.55 0.21 -4.43
CA GLY A 61 15.73 -1.18 -4.89
C GLY A 61 15.05 -1.44 -6.23
N LYS A 62 14.86 -2.72 -6.55
CA LYS A 62 14.22 -3.17 -7.80
C LYS A 62 13.25 -4.29 -7.49
N THR A 63 12.06 -4.23 -8.09
CA THR A 63 11.11 -5.34 -8.04
C THR A 63 11.70 -6.56 -8.74
N LEU A 64 11.60 -7.72 -8.11
CA LEU A 64 11.94 -8.98 -8.76
C LEU A 64 10.91 -9.26 -9.85
N GLN A 65 11.36 -9.34 -11.10
CA GLN A 65 10.50 -9.59 -12.27
C GLN A 65 9.98 -11.04 -12.34
N SER A 66 10.50 -11.92 -11.47
CA SER A 66 10.11 -13.32 -11.37
C SER A 66 10.33 -13.85 -9.95
N THR A 67 10.18 -15.16 -9.76
CA THR A 67 10.40 -15.79 -8.47
C THR A 67 11.85 -15.65 -8.00
N MET A 68 12.04 -15.62 -6.68
CA MET A 68 13.36 -15.56 -6.05
C MET A 68 14.28 -16.67 -6.58
N ALA A 69 13.75 -17.90 -6.74
CA ALA A 69 14.51 -19.05 -7.21
C ALA A 69 15.13 -18.85 -8.61
N LYS A 70 14.48 -18.06 -9.48
CA LYS A 70 14.91 -17.77 -10.86
C LYS A 70 15.78 -16.52 -10.96
N THR A 71 15.53 -15.52 -10.11
CA THR A 71 16.11 -14.19 -10.26
C THR A 71 17.34 -13.97 -9.38
N VAL A 72 17.44 -14.65 -8.24
CA VAL A 72 18.53 -14.48 -7.27
C VAL A 72 19.65 -15.48 -7.58
N PRO A 73 20.91 -15.02 -7.77
CA PRO A 73 22.05 -15.91 -7.96
C PRO A 73 22.21 -16.87 -6.78
N VAL A 74 22.66 -18.10 -7.03
CA VAL A 74 22.74 -19.17 -6.04
C VAL A 74 23.47 -18.75 -4.77
N ASP A 75 24.59 -18.04 -4.91
CA ASP A 75 25.42 -17.61 -3.78
C ASP A 75 24.70 -16.63 -2.83
N TYR A 76 23.67 -15.93 -3.32
CA TYR A 76 22.89 -14.97 -2.54
C TYR A 76 21.54 -15.53 -2.07
N LYS A 77 21.13 -16.73 -2.49
CA LYS A 77 19.80 -17.29 -2.16
C LYS A 77 19.58 -17.43 -0.66
N HIS A 78 20.59 -17.93 0.06
CA HIS A 78 20.51 -18.07 1.52
C HIS A 78 20.34 -16.70 2.19
N HIS A 79 21.12 -15.70 1.75
CA HIS A 79 21.07 -14.36 2.32
C HIS A 79 19.69 -13.71 2.12
N VAL A 80 19.14 -13.77 0.90
CA VAL A 80 17.81 -13.22 0.59
C VAL A 80 16.71 -13.96 1.35
N ALA A 81 16.81 -15.29 1.48
CA ALA A 81 15.85 -16.08 2.25
C ALA A 81 15.85 -15.70 3.74
N SER A 82 17.03 -15.48 4.33
CA SER A 82 17.17 -15.01 5.70
C SER A 82 16.50 -13.64 5.89
N GLN A 83 16.79 -12.68 5.00
CA GLN A 83 16.18 -11.34 5.08
C GLN A 83 14.66 -11.40 4.97
N LEU A 84 14.12 -12.25 4.08
CA LEU A 84 12.68 -12.44 3.96
C LEU A 84 12.08 -13.02 5.24
N ALA A 85 12.73 -14.02 5.84
CA ALA A 85 12.29 -14.61 7.10
C ALA A 85 12.28 -13.57 8.23
N ASP A 86 13.32 -12.72 8.32
CA ASP A 86 13.41 -11.66 9.32
C ASP A 86 12.28 -10.63 9.16
N VAL A 87 11.96 -10.24 7.92
CA VAL A 87 10.83 -9.32 7.65
C VAL A 87 9.50 -9.96 8.02
N LEU A 88 9.26 -11.23 7.67
CA LEU A 88 8.03 -11.93 8.04
C LEU A 88 7.87 -12.04 9.54
N TYR A 89 8.96 -12.36 10.26
CA TYR A 89 8.97 -12.40 11.72
C TYR A 89 8.65 -11.02 12.32
N GLN A 90 9.22 -9.95 11.79
CA GLN A 90 8.88 -8.59 12.23
C GLN A 90 7.41 -8.25 11.97
N LEU A 91 6.89 -8.59 10.79
CA LEU A 91 5.49 -8.36 10.43
C LEU A 91 4.52 -9.14 11.33
N GLU A 92 4.84 -10.38 11.69
CA GLU A 92 4.04 -11.19 12.62
C GLU A 92 3.99 -10.58 14.03
N ASN A 93 5.09 -9.95 14.45
CA ASN A 93 5.19 -9.30 15.76
C ASN A 93 4.70 -7.85 15.78
N LEU A 94 4.21 -7.31 14.65
CA LEU A 94 3.57 -6.01 14.64
C LEU A 94 2.25 -6.10 15.42
N THR A 95 2.26 -5.53 16.62
CA THR A 95 1.05 -5.28 17.38
C THR A 95 0.45 -3.98 16.89
N PHE A 96 -0.81 -4.05 16.47
CA PHE A 96 -1.57 -2.85 16.16
C PHE A 96 -2.46 -2.55 17.38
N ASP A 97 -2.33 -1.36 17.95
CA ASP A 97 -3.14 -0.92 19.09
C ASP A 97 -4.66 -0.96 18.79
N ARG A 98 -5.02 -0.99 17.50
CA ARG A 98 -6.38 -1.11 16.98
C ARG A 98 -6.38 -1.96 15.71
N LEU A 99 -6.70 -3.24 15.86
CA LEU A 99 -7.11 -4.10 14.74
C LEU A 99 -8.62 -4.04 14.58
N GLY A 100 -9.10 -3.84 13.36
CA GLY A 100 -10.53 -3.76 13.09
C GLY A 100 -10.84 -3.36 11.65
N ARG A 101 -12.12 -3.41 11.28
CA ARG A 101 -12.60 -2.91 9.99
C ARG A 101 -12.60 -1.39 10.00
N ILE A 102 -12.25 -0.78 8.87
CA ILE A 102 -12.39 0.66 8.72
C ILE A 102 -13.83 0.99 8.35
N TRP A 103 -14.43 1.83 9.18
CA TRP A 103 -15.78 2.33 9.04
C TRP A 103 -15.76 3.82 8.78
N CYS A 104 -16.48 4.25 7.75
CA CYS A 104 -16.60 5.66 7.35
C CYS A 104 -18.07 6.13 7.38
N GLY A 105 -18.93 5.53 8.21
CA GLY A 105 -20.37 5.78 8.17
C GLY A 105 -21.09 4.92 7.13
N GLU A 106 -22.41 4.85 7.22
CA GLU A 106 -23.24 4.05 6.31
C GLU A 106 -23.11 4.52 4.84
N ASN A 107 -22.88 5.83 4.66
CA ASN A 107 -22.69 6.47 3.36
C ASN A 107 -21.24 6.85 3.04
N CYS A 108 -20.25 6.45 3.86
CA CYS A 108 -18.81 6.76 3.66
C CYS A 108 -18.44 8.26 3.75
N ASP A 109 -19.29 9.08 4.35
CA ASP A 109 -19.13 10.53 4.53
C ASP A 109 -18.53 10.93 5.89
N GLU A 110 -18.43 9.98 6.83
CA GLU A 110 -17.83 10.20 8.13
C GLU A 110 -16.30 9.99 8.12
N PRO A 111 -15.56 10.63 9.05
CA PRO A 111 -14.14 10.38 9.22
C PRO A 111 -13.85 8.88 9.49
N PRO A 112 -12.81 8.30 8.88
CA PRO A 112 -12.50 6.88 9.04
C PRO A 112 -12.20 6.55 10.50
N ARG A 113 -12.85 5.50 11.02
CA ARG A 113 -12.63 4.93 12.35
C ARG A 113 -12.41 3.43 12.25
N ILE A 114 -11.58 2.89 13.13
CA ILE A 114 -11.38 1.44 13.24
C ILE A 114 -12.46 0.91 14.19
N ILE A 115 -13.33 0.04 13.70
CA ILE A 115 -14.34 -0.69 14.48
C ILE A 115 -13.97 -2.17 14.60
N PRO A 116 -14.38 -2.87 15.66
CA PRO A 116 -14.18 -4.31 15.78
C PRO A 116 -14.68 -5.14 14.57
#